data_AF-A0A9E5TBN0-F1
#
_entry.id   AF-A0A9E5TBN0-F1
#
_cell.length_a   1.000
_cell.length_b   1.000
_cell.length_c   1.000
_cell.angle_alpha   90.00
_cell.angle_beta   90.00
_cell.angle_gamma   90.00
#
_symmetry.space_group_name_H-M   'P 1'
#
loop_
_entity.id
_entity.type
_entity.pdbx_description
1 polymer ?
#
loop_
_entity_poly.entity_id
_entity_poly.type
_entity_poly.pdbx_seq_one_letter_code
_entity_poly.pdbx_strand_id
1 'polypeptide(L)'
;MKRKLQRVTILTLSLLWLLTPLAVVQAETYYIDFENPLSNEWEIVGDVEIVSENSHSGQYCLKLGTMGRAIIPVSDDNVYGKVTFWVKDSMIQVPSTTSPKVGPVFGLQNKDGDMLLFGILRRSFLDLSKYGYVYTAENNFYSLWYVDIPRTG
;
A
#
# COMPACT_ATOMS: atom_id res chain seq x y z
N MET A 1 -3.61 -9.58 -17.78
CA MET A 1 -4.84 -9.45 -16.96
C MET A 1 -6.07 -9.37 -17.88
N LYS A 2 -7.01 -10.33 -17.83
CA LYS A 2 -8.21 -10.31 -18.70
C LYS A 2 -9.30 -9.43 -18.08
N ARG A 3 -9.53 -8.25 -18.64
CA ARG A 3 -10.59 -7.31 -18.25
C ARG A 3 -11.96 -7.91 -18.60
N LYS A 4 -12.76 -8.28 -17.59
CA LYS A 4 -14.16 -8.65 -17.78
C LYS A 4 -15.01 -7.38 -17.70
N LEU A 5 -15.30 -6.78 -18.85
CA LEU A 5 -16.34 -5.73 -18.95
C LEU A 5 -17.71 -6.39 -18.75
N GLN A 6 -18.38 -6.12 -17.63
CA GLN A 6 -19.83 -6.29 -17.54
C GLN A 6 -20.49 -5.10 -18.25
N ARG A 7 -20.96 -5.32 -19.48
CA ARG A 7 -21.83 -4.37 -20.18
C ARG A 7 -23.21 -4.39 -19.52
N VAL A 8 -23.57 -3.33 -18.82
CA VAL A 8 -24.94 -3.11 -18.33
C VAL A 8 -25.76 -2.50 -19.47
N THR A 9 -26.67 -3.27 -20.04
CA THR A 9 -27.64 -2.79 -21.04
C THR A 9 -28.79 -2.09 -20.30
N ILE A 10 -28.94 -0.77 -20.50
CA ILE A 10 -30.09 -0.02 -19.97
C ILE A 10 -31.12 0.14 -21.10
N LEU A 11 -32.30 -0.48 -20.92
CA LEU A 11 -33.48 -0.29 -21.77
C LEU A 11 -34.13 1.05 -21.39
N THR A 12 -34.18 2.00 -22.31
CA THR A 12 -34.86 3.29 -22.10
C THR A 12 -36.32 3.20 -22.54
N LEU A 13 -37.26 3.37 -21.61
CA LEU A 13 -38.64 3.77 -21.90
C LEU A 13 -38.80 5.23 -21.46
N SER A 14 -38.98 6.11 -22.44
CA SER A 14 -39.04 7.56 -22.27
C SER A 14 -40.35 8.02 -21.65
N LEU A 15 -40.28 8.61 -20.45
CA LEU A 15 -41.28 9.57 -19.99
C LEU A 15 -40.59 10.72 -19.24
N LEU A 16 -40.94 11.93 -19.68
CA LEU A 16 -40.31 13.21 -19.43
C LEU A 16 -40.44 13.67 -17.97
N TRP A 17 -39.44 13.42 -17.13
CA TRP A 17 -39.14 14.17 -15.91
C TRP A 17 -37.64 14.41 -15.88
N LEU A 18 -37.21 15.61 -15.47
CA LEU A 18 -35.83 15.98 -15.17
C LEU A 18 -35.29 15.15 -13.99
N LEU A 19 -35.07 13.86 -14.23
CA LEU A 19 -34.24 13.00 -13.41
C LEU A 19 -32.89 12.99 -14.13
N THR A 20 -32.03 13.97 -13.84
CA THR A 20 -30.60 13.76 -14.06
C THR A 20 -30.24 12.50 -13.29
N PRO A 21 -29.86 11.39 -13.94
CA PRO A 21 -29.39 10.25 -13.20
C PRO A 21 -28.14 10.72 -12.47
N LEU A 22 -28.22 10.80 -11.14
CA LEU A 22 -27.03 10.86 -10.31
C LEU A 22 -26.28 9.58 -10.62
N ALA A 23 -25.24 9.69 -11.46
CA ALA A 23 -24.32 8.60 -11.67
C ALA A 23 -23.70 8.31 -10.30
N VAL A 24 -24.18 7.25 -9.65
CA VAL A 24 -23.52 6.69 -8.48
C VAL A 24 -22.21 6.12 -9.01
N VAL A 25 -21.14 6.88 -8.89
CA VAL A 25 -19.79 6.37 -9.12
C VAL A 25 -19.54 5.36 -8.02
N GLN A 26 -19.66 4.08 -8.35
CA GLN A 26 -19.28 3.01 -7.45
C GLN A 26 -17.76 3.12 -7.26
N ALA A 27 -17.33 3.35 -6.02
CA ALA A 27 -15.91 3.31 -5.68
C ALA A 27 -15.36 1.91 -5.99
N GLU A 28 -14.33 1.83 -6.82
CA GLU A 28 -13.61 0.58 -7.02
C GLU A 28 -12.76 0.31 -5.78
N THR A 29 -12.95 -0.87 -5.18
CA THR A 29 -12.13 -1.33 -4.06
C THR A 29 -11.11 -2.33 -4.59
N TYR A 30 -9.84 -2.01 -4.41
CA TYR A 30 -8.74 -2.93 -4.68
C TYR A 30 -8.33 -3.64 -3.39
N TYR A 31 -8.18 -4.97 -3.47
CA TYR A 31 -7.81 -5.80 -2.32
C TYR A 31 -6.56 -6.61 -2.62
N ILE A 32 -5.61 -6.59 -1.69
CA ILE A 32 -4.36 -7.34 -1.75
C ILE A 32 -4.30 -8.21 -0.50
N ASP A 33 -4.38 -9.53 -0.67
CA ASP A 33 -4.44 -10.51 0.42
C ASP A 33 -3.25 -11.46 0.51
N PHE A 34 -2.30 -11.37 -0.43
CA PHE A 34 -1.08 -12.18 -0.47
C PHE A 34 -1.30 -13.70 -0.52
N GLU A 35 -2.52 -14.16 -0.83
CA GLU A 35 -2.85 -15.59 -0.96
C GLU A 35 -2.34 -16.21 -2.27
N ASN A 36 -1.92 -15.35 -3.20
CA ASN A 36 -1.31 -15.74 -4.47
C ASN A 36 0.12 -15.20 -4.55
N PRO A 37 1.01 -15.85 -5.34
CA PRO A 37 2.34 -15.31 -5.62
C PRO A 37 2.28 -13.88 -6.14
N LEU A 38 3.28 -13.07 -5.76
CA LEU A 38 3.41 -11.70 -6.23
C LEU A 38 3.50 -11.69 -7.76
N SER A 39 2.70 -10.83 -8.40
CA SER A 39 2.76 -10.65 -9.85
C SER A 39 4.09 -10.02 -10.26
N ASN A 40 4.39 -10.10 -11.56
CA ASN A 40 5.55 -9.46 -12.18
C ASN A 40 5.45 -7.92 -12.24
N GLU A 41 4.34 -7.34 -11.81
CA GLU A 41 4.14 -5.88 -11.74
C GLU A 41 4.70 -5.27 -10.45
N TRP A 42 5.01 -6.10 -9.44
CA TRP A 42 5.64 -5.65 -8.22
C TRP A 42 7.08 -5.25 -8.46
N GLU A 43 7.45 -4.05 -8.00
CA GLU A 43 8.84 -3.68 -7.84
C GLU A 43 9.37 -4.22 -6.51
N ILE A 44 10.27 -5.19 -6.58
CA ILE A 44 10.82 -5.88 -5.40
C ILE A 44 12.32 -5.65 -5.33
N VAL A 45 12.81 -5.20 -4.18
CA VAL A 45 14.24 -5.06 -3.88
C VAL A 45 14.54 -5.65 -2.50
N GLY A 46 15.65 -6.38 -2.38
CA GLY A 46 16.11 -6.91 -1.11
C GLY A 46 15.27 -8.09 -0.60
N ASP A 47 15.17 -8.19 0.73
CA ASP A 47 14.54 -9.31 1.43
C ASP A 47 13.02 -9.14 1.49
N VAL A 48 12.31 -9.81 0.59
CA VAL A 48 10.84 -9.78 0.46
C VAL A 48 10.33 -11.20 0.24
N GLU A 49 9.37 -11.62 1.05
CA GLU A 49 8.88 -13.00 1.06
C GLU A 49 7.37 -13.04 1.37
N ILE A 50 6.66 -14.03 0.83
CA ILE A 50 5.31 -14.37 1.27
C ILE A 50 5.41 -15.48 2.31
N VAL A 51 4.90 -15.23 3.52
CA VAL A 51 4.99 -16.17 4.66
C VAL A 51 3.62 -16.40 5.26
N SER A 52 3.44 -17.51 5.98
CA SER A 52 2.19 -17.84 6.68
C SER A 52 2.13 -17.32 8.13
N GLU A 53 3.22 -16.72 8.60
CA GLU A 53 3.31 -16.22 9.97
C GLU A 53 2.65 -14.85 10.09
N ASN A 54 1.79 -14.68 11.10
CA ASN A 54 1.18 -13.38 11.42
C ASN A 54 0.29 -12.78 10.31
N SER A 55 -0.39 -13.62 9.53
CA SER A 55 -1.42 -13.14 8.59
C SER A 55 -2.54 -12.39 9.33
N HIS A 56 -3.06 -11.34 8.72
CA HIS A 56 -4.20 -10.59 9.25
C HIS A 56 -5.53 -11.16 8.74
N SER A 57 -5.60 -11.37 7.42
CA SER A 57 -6.73 -11.96 6.72
C SER A 57 -6.18 -13.03 5.79
N GLY A 58 -6.66 -14.27 5.91
CA GLY A 58 -6.15 -15.39 5.12
C GLY A 58 -5.00 -16.15 5.78
N GLN A 59 -4.28 -16.92 4.98
CA GLN A 59 -3.19 -17.78 5.40
C GLN A 59 -1.82 -17.12 5.26
N TYR A 60 -1.68 -16.09 4.44
CA TYR A 60 -0.38 -15.52 4.08
C TYR A 60 -0.29 -14.01 4.33
N CYS A 61 0.93 -13.50 4.40
CA CYS A 61 1.23 -12.08 4.42
C CYS A 61 2.56 -11.78 3.72
N LEU A 62 2.76 -10.51 3.37
CA LEU A 62 4.03 -10.01 2.87
C LEU A 62 4.97 -9.69 4.03
N LYS A 63 6.10 -10.40 4.09
CA LYS A 63 7.20 -10.12 5.00
C LYS A 63 8.24 -9.27 4.28
N LEU A 64 8.58 -8.14 4.91
CA LEU A 64 9.65 -7.26 4.46
C LEU A 64 10.80 -7.33 5.46
N GLY A 65 11.90 -7.94 5.04
CA GLY A 65 13.10 -8.09 5.83
C GLY A 65 14.08 -6.93 5.71
N THR A 66 15.36 -7.18 5.98
CA THR A 66 16.36 -6.10 6.01
C THR A 66 16.52 -5.50 4.61
N MET A 67 16.30 -4.18 4.50
CA MET A 67 16.31 -3.43 3.23
C MET A 67 15.29 -3.94 2.20
N GLY A 68 14.30 -4.74 2.63
CA GLY A 68 13.21 -5.21 1.78
C GLY A 68 12.33 -4.05 1.32
N ARG A 69 12.05 -3.98 0.03
CA ARG A 69 11.14 -3.02 -0.58
C ARG A 69 10.18 -3.75 -1.52
N ALA A 70 8.90 -3.47 -1.38
CA ALA A 70 7.86 -3.96 -2.28
C ALA A 70 6.91 -2.81 -2.64
N ILE A 71 6.82 -2.46 -3.92
CA ILE A 71 5.93 -1.42 -4.43
C ILE A 71 5.02 -2.03 -5.50
N ILE A 72 3.72 -1.79 -5.40
CA ILE A 72 2.73 -2.24 -6.39
C ILE A 72 2.11 -1.04 -7.13
N PRO A 73 2.00 -1.09 -8.46
CA PRO A 73 1.21 -0.13 -9.22
C PRO A 73 -0.29 -0.35 -8.98
N VAL A 74 -1.02 0.71 -8.60
CA VAL A 74 -2.45 0.62 -8.22
C VAL A 74 -3.42 1.33 -9.16
N SER A 75 -2.93 2.21 -10.03
CA SER A 75 -3.81 2.89 -10.99
C SER A 75 -3.07 3.39 -12.22
N ASP A 76 -3.74 3.25 -13.36
CA ASP A 76 -3.40 3.90 -14.62
C ASP A 76 -3.91 5.35 -14.69
N ASP A 77 -4.58 5.86 -13.64
CA ASP A 77 -5.17 7.20 -13.62
C ASP A 77 -4.89 7.92 -12.29
N ASN A 78 -5.02 9.25 -12.29
CA ASN A 78 -4.98 10.03 -11.05
C ASN A 78 -6.28 9.86 -10.29
N VAL A 79 -6.21 9.16 -9.17
CA VAL A 79 -7.37 8.78 -8.35
C VAL A 79 -7.26 9.34 -6.94
N TYR A 80 -8.40 9.72 -6.38
CA TYR A 80 -8.52 10.02 -4.95
C TYR A 80 -9.19 8.84 -4.25
N GLY A 81 -8.81 8.57 -3.02
CA GLY A 81 -9.37 7.44 -2.29
C GLY A 81 -8.87 7.30 -0.87
N LYS A 82 -9.29 6.20 -0.24
CA LYS A 82 -8.83 5.80 1.08
C LYS A 82 -8.00 4.54 0.93
N VAL A 83 -6.78 4.56 1.47
CA VAL A 83 -5.92 3.38 1.58
C VAL A 83 -6.00 2.87 3.02
N THR A 84 -6.16 1.56 3.18
CA THR A 84 -6.12 0.88 4.49
C THR A 84 -5.22 -0.34 4.36
N PHE A 85 -4.30 -0.51 5.30
CA PHE A 85 -3.41 -1.66 5.36
C PHE A 85 -3.20 -2.07 6.82
N TRP A 86 -2.84 -3.33 7.02
CA TRP A 86 -2.49 -3.90 8.32
C TRP A 86 -1.01 -4.21 8.34
N VAL A 87 -0.31 -3.69 9.35
CA VAL A 87 1.13 -3.88 9.52
C VAL A 87 1.39 -4.47 10.88
N LYS A 88 2.24 -5.50 10.91
CA LYS A 88 2.84 -6.02 12.14
C LYS A 88 4.35 -5.83 12.07
N ASP A 89 4.91 -5.23 13.09
CA ASP A 89 6.36 -5.24 13.31
C ASP A 89 6.75 -6.52 14.06
N SER A 90 7.78 -7.20 13.57
CA SER A 90 8.29 -8.44 14.18
C SER A 90 8.98 -8.20 15.51
N MET A 91 9.24 -6.93 15.88
CA MET A 91 9.96 -6.53 17.08
C MET A 91 11.42 -7.02 17.13
N ILE A 92 11.91 -7.65 16.06
CA ILE A 92 13.27 -8.17 15.98
C ILE A 92 14.24 -6.99 16.08
N GLN A 93 15.05 -7.02 17.13
CA GLN A 93 16.06 -6.00 17.34
C GLN A 93 17.20 -6.20 16.33
N VAL A 94 17.41 -5.20 15.49
CA VAL A 94 18.53 -5.16 14.55
C VAL A 94 19.67 -4.34 15.18
N PRO A 95 20.95 -4.75 15.02
CA PRO A 95 22.08 -3.99 15.56
C PRO A 95 22.02 -2.51 15.20
N SER A 96 22.25 -1.64 16.19
CA SER A 96 22.20 -0.19 15.97
C SER A 96 23.33 0.25 15.05
N THR A 97 23.00 1.05 14.05
CA THR A 97 24.00 1.80 13.28
C THR A 97 23.96 3.26 13.71
N THR A 98 25.12 3.91 13.76
CA THR A 98 25.25 5.33 14.16
C THR A 98 24.57 6.31 13.19
N SER A 99 24.17 5.83 12.01
CA SER A 99 23.42 6.60 11.03
C SER A 99 21.97 6.12 10.92
N PRO A 100 20.99 7.02 10.76
CA PRO A 100 19.62 6.66 10.41
C PRO A 100 19.62 5.81 9.14
N LYS A 101 18.90 4.69 9.17
CA LYS A 101 18.68 3.89 7.97
C LYS A 101 17.19 3.74 7.71
N VAL A 102 16.81 3.94 6.45
CA VAL A 102 15.52 3.51 5.92
C VAL A 102 15.45 2.00 6.12
N GLY A 103 14.49 1.55 6.91
CA GLY A 103 14.18 0.14 7.09
C GLY A 103 13.37 -0.40 5.92
N PRO A 104 12.69 -1.54 6.11
CA PRO A 104 11.83 -2.09 5.07
C PRO A 104 10.72 -1.11 4.65
N VAL A 105 10.32 -1.15 3.38
CA VAL A 105 9.36 -0.25 2.75
C VAL A 105 8.29 -1.03 1.96
N PHE A 106 7.03 -0.74 2.24
CA PHE A 106 5.89 -1.13 1.42
C PHE A 106 5.35 0.10 0.70
N GLY A 107 4.84 -0.05 -0.52
CA GLY A 107 4.39 1.09 -1.30
C GLY A 107 3.32 0.81 -2.32
N LEU A 108 2.56 1.86 -2.63
CA LEU A 108 1.67 1.94 -3.77
C LEU A 108 2.23 2.99 -4.74
N GLN A 109 2.10 2.77 -6.03
CA GLN A 109 2.52 3.70 -7.08
C GLN A 109 1.42 3.92 -8.13
N ASN A 110 1.26 5.13 -8.67
CA ASN A 110 0.43 5.38 -9.85
C ASN A 110 1.26 5.34 -11.14
N LYS A 111 0.62 5.37 -12.32
CA LYS A 111 1.34 5.39 -13.61
C LYS A 111 2.30 6.57 -13.79
N ASP A 112 2.05 7.68 -13.11
CA ASP A 112 2.82 8.91 -13.23
C ASP A 112 4.08 8.87 -12.35
N GLY A 113 4.23 7.81 -11.55
CA GLY A 113 5.38 7.57 -10.69
C GLY A 113 5.21 8.08 -9.27
N ASP A 114 4.06 8.64 -8.93
CA ASP A 114 3.72 9.12 -7.60
C ASP A 114 3.47 7.94 -6.67
N MET A 115 4.01 8.03 -5.46
CA MET A 115 4.04 6.92 -4.52
C MET A 115 3.44 7.31 -3.17
N LEU A 116 2.70 6.37 -2.60
CA LEU A 116 2.35 6.34 -1.18
C LEU A 116 3.14 5.21 -0.54
N LEU A 117 4.09 5.56 0.34
CA LEU A 117 5.05 4.63 0.90
C LEU A 117 4.89 4.57 2.42
N PHE A 118 4.96 3.35 2.96
CA PHE A 118 5.00 3.06 4.38
C PHE A 118 6.34 2.38 4.68
N GLY A 119 7.07 2.86 5.68
CA GLY A 119 8.32 2.25 6.08
C GLY A 119 8.55 2.30 7.58
N ILE A 120 9.56 1.55 8.01
CA ILE A 120 10.07 1.58 9.38
C ILE A 120 11.37 2.38 9.44
N LEU A 121 11.43 3.44 10.25
CA LEU A 121 12.64 4.24 10.43
C LEU A 121 13.44 3.68 11.60
N ARG A 122 14.72 3.37 11.37
CA ARG A 122 15.63 2.91 12.42
C ARG A 122 16.51 4.07 12.91
N ARG A 123 16.30 4.53 14.15
CA ARG A 123 17.23 5.42 14.87
C ARG A 123 17.40 4.96 16.31
N SER A 124 18.61 5.06 16.84
CA SER A 124 18.96 4.67 18.21
C SER A 124 18.32 5.54 19.31
N PHE A 125 17.90 6.76 18.98
CA PHE A 125 17.29 7.71 19.93
C PHE A 125 15.77 7.84 19.80
N LEU A 126 15.17 7.22 18.77
CA LEU A 126 13.72 7.03 18.78
C LEU A 126 13.50 5.94 19.83
N ASP A 127 12.77 6.25 20.88
CA ASP A 127 12.49 5.46 22.10
C ASP A 127 11.82 4.08 21.82
N LEU A 128 11.91 3.55 20.60
CA LEU A 128 11.27 2.31 20.13
C LEU A 128 9.74 2.30 20.30
N SER A 129 9.15 3.35 20.87
CA SER A 129 7.72 3.59 21.10
C SER A 129 7.03 4.22 19.89
N LYS A 130 7.79 4.83 18.97
CA LYS A 130 7.34 5.46 17.71
C LYS A 130 8.37 5.21 16.60
N TYR A 131 8.00 4.51 15.53
CA TYR A 131 8.97 4.02 14.53
C TYR A 131 8.44 3.88 13.10
N GLY A 132 7.12 3.92 12.90
CA GLY A 132 6.53 3.95 11.56
C GLY A 132 6.64 5.35 10.94
N TYR A 133 6.84 5.41 9.63
CA TYR A 133 6.69 6.65 8.87
C TYR A 133 5.90 6.37 7.60
N VAL A 134 5.06 7.32 7.21
CA VAL A 134 4.35 7.31 5.92
C VAL A 134 4.89 8.48 5.14
N TYR A 135 5.30 8.26 3.91
CA TYR A 135 5.76 9.34 3.06
C TYR A 135 5.12 9.24 1.69
N THR A 136 4.78 10.41 1.16
CA THR A 136 4.41 10.54 -0.25
C THR A 136 5.65 10.97 -1.01
N ALA A 137 5.89 10.34 -2.15
CA ALA A 137 6.94 10.72 -3.07
C ALA A 137 6.33 11.06 -4.42
N GLU A 138 6.77 12.16 -5.01
CA GLU A 138 6.37 12.60 -6.35
C GLU A 138 7.66 12.85 -7.12
N ASN A 139 7.85 12.24 -8.31
CA ASN A 139 8.96 12.58 -9.21
C ASN A 139 10.37 12.64 -8.55
N ASN A 140 10.75 11.62 -7.76
CA ASN A 140 12.00 11.56 -6.99
C ASN A 140 12.19 12.62 -5.88
N PHE A 141 11.17 13.44 -5.59
CA PHE A 141 11.10 14.26 -4.39
C PHE A 141 10.28 13.55 -3.32
N TYR A 142 10.91 13.24 -2.18
CA TYR A 142 10.23 12.64 -1.03
C TYR A 142 9.93 13.71 0.02
N SER A 143 8.66 13.84 0.38
CA SER A 143 8.25 14.58 1.58
C SER A 143 8.09 13.57 2.71
N LEU A 144 9.07 13.54 3.63
CA LEU A 144 8.98 12.67 4.81
C LEU A 144 7.97 13.27 5.80
N TRP A 145 6.79 12.67 5.85
CA TRP A 145 5.80 12.99 6.87
C TRP A 145 5.96 12.00 8.04
N TYR A 146 6.32 12.53 9.21
CA TYR A 146 6.37 11.69 10.41
C TYR A 146 4.94 11.48 10.88
N VAL A 147 4.43 10.27 10.67
CA VAL A 147 3.20 9.82 11.32
C VAL A 147 3.63 9.12 12.60
N ASP A 148 3.29 9.70 13.75
CA ASP A 148 3.53 9.10 15.07
C ASP A 148 2.63 7.86 15.23
N ILE A 149 3.00 6.75 14.57
CA ILE A 149 2.29 5.48 14.68
C ILE A 149 2.77 4.82 15.98
N PRO A 150 1.91 4.70 17.01
CA PRO A 150 2.28 4.06 18.26
C PRO A 150 2.56 2.57 18.03
N ARG A 151 3.59 2.05 18.69
CA ARG A 151 3.87 0.61 18.71
C ARG A 151 2.85 -0.09 19.58
N THR A 152 1.90 -0.79 18.97
CA THR A 152 1.02 -1.71 19.69
C THR A 152 1.66 -3.09 19.67
N GLY A 153 2.12 -3.55 20.83
CA GLY A 153 2.58 -4.92 21.06
C GLY A 153 1.42 -5.87 21.35
#